data_AF-A0ABC9Z7A6-F1
#
_entry.id   AF-A0ABC9Z7A6-F1
#
_cell.length_a   1.000
_cell.length_b   1.000
_cell.length_c   1.000
_cell.angle_alpha   90.00
_cell.angle_beta   90.00
_cell.angle_gamma   90.00
#
_symmetry.space_group_name_H-M   'P 1'
#
loop_
_entity.id
_entity.type
_entity.pdbx_description
1 polymer ?
#
loop_
_entity_poly.entity_id
_entity_poly.type
_entity_poly.pdbx_seq_one_letter_code
_entity_poly.pdbx_strand_id
1 'polypeptide(L)'
;NESTTHDTRMVLVTSNFHILRTAILARHLDLDAEVTGARTAFYYLPSAILREYTAILFEYKWINAVACLAMAALPLLVTVAAISSHELPVGVHGPDR
;
A
#
# COMPACT_ATOMS: atom_id res chain seq x y z
N ASN A 1 -12.71 -41.28 -19.06
CA ASN A 1 -13.17 -40.30 -18.06
C ASN A 1 -12.69 -38.93 -18.55
N GLU A 2 -13.49 -38.30 -19.40
CA GLU A 2 -13.16 -37.04 -20.07
C GLU A 2 -13.33 -35.86 -19.09
N SER A 3 -12.24 -35.17 -18.77
CA SER A 3 -12.28 -33.85 -18.14
C SER A 3 -12.09 -32.80 -19.24
N THR A 4 -13.18 -32.41 -19.91
CA THR A 4 -13.19 -31.30 -20.86
C THR A 4 -13.06 -29.99 -20.09
N THR A 5 -11.83 -29.51 -19.86
CA THR A 5 -11.59 -28.12 -19.50
C THR A 5 -11.90 -27.28 -20.74
N HIS A 6 -13.16 -26.85 -20.86
CA HIS A 6 -13.55 -25.91 -21.89
C HIS A 6 -12.97 -24.54 -21.49
N ASP A 7 -11.92 -24.11 -22.19
CA ASP A 7 -11.33 -22.77 -22.10
C ASP A 7 -12.41 -21.74 -22.48
N THR A 8 -13.23 -21.38 -21.49
CA THR A 8 -14.41 -20.56 -21.71
C THR A 8 -13.97 -19.12 -21.55
N ARG A 9 -13.55 -18.50 -22.66
CA ARG A 9 -13.27 -17.05 -22.68
C ARG A 9 -14.56 -16.27 -22.48
N MET A 10 -14.56 -15.42 -21.45
CA MET A 10 -15.73 -14.64 -21.04
C MET A 10 -15.39 -13.15 -21.11
N VAL A 11 -16.37 -12.30 -21.44
CA VAL A 11 -16.22 -10.83 -21.40
C VAL A 11 -17.31 -10.26 -20.50
N LEU A 12 -16.93 -9.59 -19.41
CA LEU A 12 -17.85 -8.93 -18.48
C LEU A 12 -17.97 -7.46 -18.86
N VAL A 13 -19.16 -7.04 -19.27
CA VAL A 13 -19.45 -5.64 -19.59
C VAL A 13 -20.16 -4.98 -18.39
N THR A 14 -19.58 -3.92 -17.86
CA THR A 14 -20.13 -3.16 -16.72
C THR A 14 -19.90 -1.66 -16.89
N SER A 15 -20.46 -0.81 -16.04
CA SER A 15 -20.12 0.62 -16.04
C SER A 15 -18.64 0.84 -15.71
N ASN A 16 -18.01 1.87 -16.30
CA ASN A 16 -16.64 2.26 -15.98
C ASN A 16 -16.42 2.45 -14.45
N PHE A 17 -17.46 2.87 -13.72
CA PHE A 17 -17.44 3.00 -12.25
C PHE A 17 -17.19 1.68 -11.50
N HIS A 18 -17.54 0.53 -12.08
CA HIS A 18 -17.45 -0.78 -11.42
C HIS A 18 -16.39 -1.70 -11.99
N ILE A 19 -15.64 -1.28 -13.02
CA ILE A 19 -14.62 -2.14 -13.66
C ILE A 19 -13.66 -2.72 -12.64
N LEU A 20 -13.12 -1.93 -11.71
CA LEU A 20 -12.17 -2.44 -10.72
C LEU A 20 -12.81 -3.52 -9.84
N ARG A 21 -14.02 -3.27 -9.31
CA ARG A 21 -14.72 -4.23 -8.45
C ARG A 21 -15.06 -5.50 -9.21
N THR A 22 -15.50 -5.38 -10.45
CA THR A 22 -15.81 -6.51 -11.33
C THR A 22 -14.55 -7.28 -11.70
N ALA A 23 -13.42 -6.62 -11.96
CA ALA A 23 -12.13 -7.26 -12.22
C ALA A 23 -11.57 -7.99 -11.00
N ILE A 24 -11.69 -7.41 -9.80
CA ILE A 24 -11.31 -8.06 -8.54
C ILE A 24 -12.19 -9.29 -8.28
N LEU A 25 -13.51 -9.16 -8.48
CA LEU A 25 -14.44 -10.27 -8.30
C LEU A 25 -14.17 -11.42 -9.30
N ALA A 26 -13.85 -11.09 -10.56
CA ALA A 26 -13.48 -12.08 -11.57
C ALA A 26 -12.22 -12.86 -11.16
N ARG A 27 -11.20 -12.17 -10.63
CA ARG A 27 -9.98 -12.80 -10.10
C ARG A 27 -10.24 -13.68 -8.87
N HIS A 28 -11.12 -13.25 -7.96
CA HIS A 28 -11.48 -14.05 -6.79
C HIS A 28 -12.21 -15.35 -7.13
N LEU A 29 -12.95 -15.35 -8.25
CA LEU A 29 -13.69 -16.50 -8.74
C LEU A 29 -12.85 -17.36 -9.72
N ASP A 30 -11.57 -17.04 -9.91
CA ASP A 30 -10.65 -17.69 -10.85
C ASP A 30 -11.24 -17.76 -12.28
N LEU A 31 -11.96 -16.72 -12.69
CA LEU A 31 -12.57 -16.62 -14.01
C LEU A 31 -11.58 -16.03 -15.00
N ASP A 32 -11.32 -16.75 -16.10
CA ASP A 32 -10.59 -16.22 -17.27
C ASP A 32 -11.51 -15.30 -18.08
N ALA A 33 -11.66 -14.07 -17.59
CA ALA A 33 -12.62 -13.13 -18.13
C ALA A 33 -12.08 -11.71 -18.28
N GLU A 34 -12.33 -11.12 -19.45
CA GLU A 34 -11.96 -9.76 -19.78
C GLU A 34 -13.07 -8.78 -19.34
N VAL A 35 -12.74 -7.80 -18.51
CA VAL A 35 -13.72 -6.83 -18.00
C VAL A 35 -13.67 -5.54 -18.83
N THR A 36 -14.78 -5.18 -19.48
CA THR A 36 -14.92 -3.97 -20.30
C THR A 36 -15.94 -2.99 -19.71
N GLY A 37 -15.63 -1.70 -19.83
CA GLY A 37 -16.45 -0.60 -19.34
C GLY A 37 -17.37 0.04 -20.36
N ALA A 38 -18.63 0.25 -20.02
CA ALA A 38 -19.50 1.24 -20.65
C ALA A 38 -19.12 2.66 -20.16
N ARG A 39 -19.08 3.62 -21.08
CA ARG A 39 -18.61 5.00 -20.86
C ARG A 39 -19.37 5.67 -19.70
N THR A 40 -18.71 5.77 -18.55
CA THR A 40 -19.06 6.68 -17.46
C THR A 40 -17.86 7.57 -17.14
N ALA A 41 -18.12 8.77 -16.61
CA ALA A 41 -17.10 9.79 -16.39
C ALA A 41 -15.98 9.26 -15.47
N PHE A 42 -14.79 9.06 -16.04
CA PHE A 42 -13.60 8.53 -15.37
C PHE A 42 -13.20 9.30 -14.11
N TYR A 43 -13.70 10.54 -13.96
CA TYR A 43 -13.41 11.44 -12.85
C TYR A 43 -13.96 10.97 -11.47
N TYR A 44 -15.03 10.16 -11.44
CA TYR A 44 -15.62 9.68 -10.16
C TYR A 44 -15.07 8.34 -9.66
N LEU A 45 -14.39 7.58 -10.52
CA LEU A 45 -13.85 6.26 -10.21
C LEU A 45 -12.61 6.29 -9.28
N PRO A 46 -11.58 7.13 -9.53
CA PRO A 46 -10.40 7.17 -8.67
C PRO A 46 -10.73 7.70 -7.27
N SER A 47 -11.67 8.65 -7.14
CA SER A 47 -12.06 9.19 -5.82
C SER A 47 -12.79 8.16 -4.95
N ALA A 48 -13.62 7.29 -5.55
CA ALA A 48 -14.28 6.20 -4.82
C ALA A 48 -13.29 5.15 -4.33
N ILE A 49 -12.32 4.76 -5.17
CA ILE A 49 -11.27 3.82 -4.79
C ILE A 49 -10.36 4.41 -3.71
N LEU A 50 -9.98 5.67 -3.85
CA LEU A 50 -9.21 6.38 -2.84
C LEU A 50 -9.97 6.43 -1.51
N ARG A 51 -11.30 6.63 -1.54
CA ARG A 51 -12.14 6.60 -0.34
C ARG A 51 -12.20 5.22 0.31
N GLU A 52 -12.25 4.14 -0.47
CA GLU A 52 -12.18 2.77 0.07
C GLU A 52 -10.78 2.48 0.66
N TYR A 53 -9.72 2.92 -0.02
CA TYR A 53 -8.34 2.78 0.46
C TYR A 53 -8.10 3.61 1.73
N THR A 54 -8.59 4.85 1.80
CA THR A 54 -8.52 5.66 3.01
C THR A 54 -9.36 5.07 4.14
N ALA A 55 -10.51 4.47 3.85
CA ALA A 55 -11.29 3.75 4.85
C ALA A 55 -10.48 2.58 5.46
N ILE A 56 -9.79 1.78 4.64
CA ILE A 56 -8.90 0.70 5.12
C ILE A 56 -7.72 1.28 5.93
N LEU A 57 -7.11 2.38 5.47
CA LEU A 57 -6.04 3.05 6.21
C LEU A 57 -6.49 3.60 7.57
N PHE A 58 -7.74 4.09 7.66
CA PHE A 58 -8.35 4.58 8.90
C PHE A 58 -8.82 3.45 9.81
N GLU A 59 -9.29 2.34 9.25
CA GLU A 59 -9.62 1.10 9.98
C GLU A 59 -8.36 0.60 10.72
N TYR A 60 -7.22 0.56 10.01
CA TYR A 60 -5.91 0.19 10.55
C TYR A 60 -5.08 1.39 11.05
N LYS A 61 -5.73 2.47 11.51
CA LYS A 61 -5.05 3.68 12.01
C LYS A 61 -3.93 3.38 13.02
N TRP A 62 -4.10 2.33 13.83
CA TRP A 62 -3.13 1.91 14.84
C TRP A 62 -1.91 1.22 14.24
N ILE A 63 -2.07 0.40 13.20
CA ILE A 63 -0.93 -0.25 12.52
C ILE A 63 -0.11 0.80 11.76
N ASN A 64 -0.78 1.73 11.08
CA ASN A 64 -0.10 2.84 10.40
C ASN A 64 0.56 3.81 11.40
N ALA A 65 -0.08 4.11 12.53
CA ALA A 65 0.53 4.91 13.59
C ALA A 65 1.76 4.23 14.19
N VAL A 66 1.72 2.93 14.44
CA VAL A 66 2.87 2.15 14.92
C VAL A 66 3.99 2.11 13.87
N ALA A 67 3.67 1.93 12.59
CA ALA A 67 4.66 1.95 11.51
C ALA A 67 5.33 3.33 11.37
N CYS A 68 4.54 4.41 11.40
CA CYS A 68 5.06 5.78 11.39
C CYS A 68 5.93 6.07 12.62
N LEU A 69 5.49 5.64 13.80
CA LEU A 69 6.26 5.82 15.04
C LEU A 69 7.56 5.02 15.01
N ALA A 70 7.56 3.79 14.49
CA ALA A 70 8.77 2.99 14.31
C ALA A 70 9.73 3.64 13.30
N MET A 71 9.22 4.15 12.18
CA MET A 71 10.02 4.87 11.19
C MET A 71 10.57 6.20 11.73
N ALA A 72 9.85 6.90 12.60
CA ALA A 72 10.29 8.15 13.21
C ALA A 72 11.24 7.94 14.39
N ALA A 73 11.09 6.83 15.13
CA ALA A 73 11.91 6.51 16.28
C ALA A 73 13.38 6.25 15.90
N LEU A 74 13.64 5.59 14.77
CA LEU A 74 14.99 5.28 14.31
C LEU A 74 15.85 6.53 14.02
N PRO A 75 15.41 7.51 13.21
CA PRO A 75 16.17 8.74 12.99
C PRO A 75 16.23 9.62 14.23
N LEU A 76 15.18 9.63 15.07
CA LEU A 76 15.18 10.36 16.34
C LEU A 76 16.24 9.83 17.31
N LEU A 77 16.39 8.51 17.39
CA LEU A 77 17.39 7.87 18.24
C LEU A 77 18.82 8.17 17.75
N VAL A 78 19.03 8.18 16.42
CA VAL A 78 20.30 8.53 15.79
C VAL A 78 20.66 10.00 16.04
N THR A 79 19.73 10.94 15.92
CA THR A 79 20.01 12.36 16.16
C THR A 79 20.28 12.63 17.64
N VAL A 80 19.53 12.02 18.56
CA VAL A 80 19.79 12.11 20.00
C VAL A 80 21.17 11.54 20.37
N ALA A 81 21.54 10.38 19.81
CA ALA A 81 22.86 9.80 20.02
C ALA A 81 23.98 10.71 19.47
N ALA A 82 23.79 11.27 18.28
CA ALA A 82 24.75 12.21 17.67
C ALA A 82 24.90 13.49 18.50
N ILE A 83 23.80 14.05 19.02
CA ILE A 83 23.83 15.23 19.91
C ILE A 83 24.54 14.87 21.23
N SER A 84 24.26 13.71 21.82
CA SER A 84 24.93 13.26 23.05
C SER A 84 26.44 13.03 22.88
N SER A 85 26.88 12.67 21.67
CA SER A 85 28.31 12.54 21.34
C SER A 85 29.02 13.89 21.15
N HIS A 86 28.26 14.97 20.96
CA HIS A 86 28.77 16.33 20.81
C HIS A 86 29.03 17.03 22.17
N GLU A 87 28.57 16.43 23.28
CA GLU A 87 28.78 16.91 24.66
C GLU A 87 30.08 16.37 25.28
N LEU A 88 30.83 15.49 24.61
CA LEU A 88 32.10 14.99 25.13
C LEU A 88 33.22 16.01 24.83
N PRO A 89 33.79 16.69 25.83
CA PRO A 89 34.95 17.52 25.63
C PRO A 89 36.08 16.63 25.11
N VAL A 90 36.59 16.96 23.93
CA VAL A 90 37.79 16.36 23.33
C VAL A 90 38.97 16.80 24.21
N GLY A 91 39.14 16.12 25.33
CA GLY A 91 40.05 16.46 26.41
C GLY A 91 41.05 15.35 26.65
N VAL A 92 42.26 15.60 26.16
CA VAL A 92 43.54 15.13 26.72
C VAL A 92 43.84 13.63 26.58
N HIS A 93 44.55 13.30 25.51
CA HIS A 93 45.68 12.37 25.63
C HIS A 93 46.87 12.90 24.83
N GLY A 94 47.66 13.75 25.47
CA GLY A 94 49.03 14.00 25.03
C GLY A 94 49.84 12.73 25.22
N PRO A 95 50.64 12.29 24.24
CA PRO A 95 51.65 11.29 24.50
C PRO A 95 52.77 11.95 25.30
N ASP A 96 52.83 11.65 26.60
CA ASP A 96 54.09 11.70 27.33
C ASP A 96 55.04 10.73 26.60
N ARG A 97 56.06 11.27 25.92
CA ARG A 97 57.50 10.89 25.90
C ARG A 97 58.21 11.64 24.76
#